data_AF-A0AAV5UQ95-F1
#
_entry.id   AF-A0AAV5UQ95-F1
#
_cell.length_a   1.000
_cell.length_b   1.000
_cell.length_c   1.000
_cell.angle_alpha   90.00
_cell.angle_beta   90.00
_cell.angle_gamma   90.00
#
_symmetry.space_group_name_H-M   'P 1'
#
loop_
_entity.id
_entity.type
_entity.pdbx_description
1 polymer ?
#
loop_
_entity_poly.entity_id
_entity_poly.type
_entity_poly.pdbx_seq_one_letter_code
_entity_poly.pdbx_strand_id
1 'polypeptide(L)'
;NTLSTGRIYRKVVLWQETGGRFSQMREYEASVNAVTFAPRQYGLVLASASSDGSFAVLSFDADARQMAVVRVTKAHDQSTQSYVYYHELYLGSLSISGRGEGARRLVTAGNDKLVKNWCQSEPGAPWQLEKQMSCHTDFVRDVAWNPVVHHDTLTI
;
A
#
# COMPACT_ATOMS: atom_id res chain seq x y z
N ASN A 1 12.84 15.21 -1.50
CA ASN A 1 11.92 14.29 -2.21
C ASN A 1 12.48 12.89 -2.18
N THR A 2 11.62 11.87 -2.14
CA THR A 2 12.03 10.45 -2.13
C THR A 2 11.40 9.73 -3.31
N LEU A 3 12.20 8.98 -4.06
CA LEU A 3 11.75 8.17 -5.21
C LEU A 3 12.03 6.70 -4.93
N SER A 4 11.11 5.81 -5.30
CA SER A 4 11.30 4.36 -5.28
C SER A 4 11.28 3.82 -6.71
N THR A 5 12.18 2.90 -7.00
CA THR A 5 12.28 2.24 -8.31
C THR A 5 12.26 0.73 -8.11
N GLY A 6 11.41 0.02 -8.85
CA GLY A 6 11.44 -1.45 -8.96
C GLY A 6 12.36 -1.88 -10.10
N ARG A 7 13.27 -2.83 -9.85
CA ARG A 7 14.15 -3.40 -10.87
C ARG A 7 13.79 -4.88 -11.08
N ILE A 8 13.93 -5.37 -12.31
CA ILE A 8 13.66 -6.77 -12.75
C ILE A 8 14.38 -7.87 -11.93
N TYR A 9 15.22 -7.51 -10.96
CA TYR A 9 15.92 -8.42 -10.05
C TYR A 9 15.48 -8.25 -8.60
N ARG A 10 14.17 -8.31 -8.34
CA ARG A 10 13.60 -8.38 -6.98
C ARG A 10 14.13 -7.35 -6.00
N LYS A 11 14.37 -6.11 -6.44
CA LYS A 11 14.96 -5.06 -5.62
C LYS A 11 14.14 -3.78 -5.69
N VAL A 12 13.82 -3.25 -4.51
CA VAL A 12 13.30 -1.89 -4.32
C VAL A 12 14.45 -1.04 -3.82
N VAL A 13 14.77 0.04 -4.54
CA VAL A 13 15.80 0.99 -4.14
C VAL A 13 15.15 2.29 -3.71
N LEU A 14 15.50 2.78 -2.52
CA LEU A 14 15.13 4.10 -2.02
C LEU A 14 16.21 5.10 -2.39
N TRP A 15 15.81 6.19 -3.03
CA TRP A 15 16.68 7.29 -3.41
C TRP A 15 16.31 8.55 -2.62
N GLN A 16 17.31 9.27 -2.11
CA GLN A 16 17.14 10.56 -1.46
C GLN A 16 17.76 11.65 -2.31
N GLU A 17 17.01 12.74 -2.48
CA GLU A 17 17.49 13.96 -3.13
C GLU A 17 18.02 14.95 -2.08
N THR A 18 19.28 15.37 -2.22
CA THR A 18 19.89 16.44 -1.42
C THR A 18 20.58 17.43 -2.35
N GLY A 19 20.11 18.68 -2.38
CA GLY A 19 20.70 19.74 -3.22
C GLY A 19 20.71 19.41 -4.72
N GLY A 20 19.64 18.79 -5.23
CA GLY A 20 19.52 18.40 -6.65
C GLY A 20 20.31 17.15 -7.05
N ARG A 21 20.96 16.47 -6.10
CA ARG A 21 21.66 15.20 -6.34
C ARG A 21 20.91 14.05 -5.68
N PHE A 22 20.70 12.98 -6.45
CA PHE A 22 20.14 11.74 -5.93
C PHE A 22 21.24 10.82 -5.42
N SER A 23 21.11 10.33 -4.20
CA SER A 23 21.94 9.27 -3.63
C SER A 23 21.07 8.06 -3.27
N GLN A 24 21.54 6.87 -3.62
CA GLN A 24 20.93 5.63 -3.17
C GLN A 24 21.04 5.55 -1.65
N MET A 25 19.91 5.44 -0.96
CA MET A 25 19.89 5.25 0.48
C MET A 25 19.99 3.78 0.84
N ARG A 26 19.06 2.96 0.34
CA ARG A 26 18.87 1.57 0.75
C ARG A 26 18.27 0.73 -0.36
N GLU A 27 18.53 -0.56 -0.31
CA GLU A 27 18.02 -1.57 -1.23
C GLU A 27 17.31 -2.67 -0.42
N TYR A 28 16.16 -3.12 -0.91
CA TYR A 28 15.35 -4.14 -0.25
C TYR A 28 14.98 -5.23 -1.24
N GLU A 29 15.09 -6.49 -0.81
CA GLU A 29 14.68 -7.62 -1.64
C GLU A 29 13.16 -7.78 -1.62
N ALA A 30 12.52 -7.37 -2.71
CA ALA A 30 11.10 -7.54 -2.99
C ALA A 30 10.92 -7.71 -4.51
N SER A 31 10.22 -8.75 -4.96
CA SER A 31 9.78 -8.83 -6.37
C SER A 31 8.80 -7.70 -6.60
N VAL A 32 9.03 -6.85 -7.58
CA VAL A 32 8.26 -5.61 -7.74
C VAL A 32 7.47 -5.67 -9.03
N ASN A 33 6.18 -5.96 -8.91
CA ASN A 33 5.23 -5.64 -9.97
C ASN A 33 4.74 -4.19 -9.85
N ALA A 34 4.69 -3.64 -8.63
CA ALA A 34 4.37 -2.23 -8.36
C ALA A 34 5.04 -1.73 -7.07
N VAL A 35 5.25 -0.41 -6.96
CA VAL A 35 5.70 0.38 -5.78
C VAL A 35 4.70 1.52 -5.51
N THR A 36 4.24 1.71 -4.27
CA THR A 36 3.52 2.95 -3.90
C THR A 36 3.93 3.46 -2.53
N PHE A 37 4.09 4.78 -2.43
CA PHE A 37 4.28 5.45 -1.15
C PHE A 37 2.93 5.61 -0.44
N ALA A 38 2.96 5.49 0.88
CA ALA A 38 1.85 5.95 1.69
C ALA A 38 1.83 7.50 1.71
N PRO A 39 0.67 8.10 2.02
CA PRO A 39 0.57 9.53 2.30
C PRO A 39 1.60 9.98 3.35
N ARG A 40 2.19 11.17 3.13
CA ARG A 40 3.30 11.70 3.94
C ARG A 40 3.04 11.76 5.45
N GLN A 41 1.77 11.83 5.86
CA GLN A 41 1.35 11.86 7.26
C GLN A 41 1.64 10.58 8.03
N TYR A 42 1.88 9.46 7.34
CA TYR A 42 2.31 8.21 7.96
C TYR A 42 3.83 8.08 8.11
N GLY A 43 4.60 9.13 7.77
CA GLY A 43 6.05 9.07 7.69
C GLY A 43 6.52 8.38 6.39
N LEU A 44 7.74 7.84 6.41
CA LEU A 44 8.30 7.12 5.27
C LEU A 44 7.80 5.68 5.26
N VAL A 45 6.67 5.46 4.58
CA VAL A 45 6.06 4.14 4.39
C VAL A 45 5.96 3.84 2.89
N LEU A 46 6.35 2.63 2.52
CA LEU A 46 6.35 2.13 1.14
C LEU A 46 5.71 0.76 1.11
N ALA A 47 4.71 0.55 0.27
CA ALA A 47 4.22 -0.78 -0.06
C ALA A 47 4.95 -1.31 -1.31
N SER A 48 5.02 -2.64 -1.44
CA SER A 48 5.55 -3.40 -2.57
C SER A 48 4.66 -4.61 -2.85
N ALA A 49 4.39 -4.92 -4.12
CA ALA A 49 3.67 -6.14 -4.50
C ALA A 49 4.54 -7.04 -5.36
N SER A 50 4.37 -8.33 -5.12
CA SER A 50 5.24 -9.38 -5.62
C SER A 50 4.50 -10.34 -6.53
N SER A 51 5.26 -10.89 -7.48
CA SER A 51 4.79 -11.83 -8.49
C SER A 51 4.44 -13.20 -7.89
N ASP A 52 4.84 -13.49 -6.65
CA ASP A 52 4.46 -14.68 -5.90
C ASP A 52 3.09 -14.57 -5.20
N GLY A 53 2.36 -13.48 -5.45
CA GLY A 53 1.05 -13.24 -4.83
C GLY A 53 1.14 -12.64 -3.43
N SER A 54 2.32 -12.18 -3.01
CA SER A 54 2.51 -11.46 -1.76
C SER A 54 2.51 -9.94 -1.95
N PHE A 55 2.32 -9.22 -0.84
CA PHE A 55 2.70 -7.82 -0.73
C PHE A 55 3.47 -7.59 0.58
N ALA A 56 4.27 -6.53 0.62
CA ALA A 56 4.96 -6.08 1.81
C ALA A 56 4.77 -4.58 2.02
N VAL A 57 4.79 -4.17 3.28
CA VAL A 57 4.78 -2.77 3.70
C VAL A 57 6.02 -2.51 4.54
N LEU A 58 6.85 -1.60 4.07
CA LEU A 58 8.06 -1.13 4.72
C LEU A 58 7.75 0.20 5.40
N SER A 59 8.03 0.32 6.69
CA SER A 59 7.84 1.55 7.47
C SER A 59 9.16 1.96 8.11
N PHE A 60 9.52 3.23 7.99
CA PHE A 60 10.66 3.80 8.71
C PHE A 60 10.29 4.12 10.14
N ASP A 61 10.99 3.45 11.05
CA ASP A 61 11.01 3.78 12.45
C ASP A 61 12.15 4.79 12.67
N ALA A 62 11.79 6.02 13.01
CA ALA A 62 12.75 7.10 13.25
C ALA A 62 13.54 6.89 14.55
N ASP A 63 12.93 6.27 15.56
CA ASP A 63 13.52 6.04 16.87
C ASP A 63 14.53 4.89 16.81
N ALA A 64 14.13 3.78 16.20
CA ALA A 64 15.02 2.64 15.97
C ALA A 64 16.00 2.86 14.80
N ARG A 65 15.78 3.90 13.98
CA ARG A 65 16.53 4.21 12.75
C ARG A 65 16.59 3.04 11.76
N GLN A 66 15.57 2.18 11.82
CA GLN A 66 15.47 0.91 11.11
C GLN A 66 14.18 0.84 10.29
N MET A 67 14.12 -0.16 9.42
CA MET A 67 12.92 -0.43 8.62
C MET A 67 12.18 -1.59 9.24
N ALA A 68 10.95 -1.34 9.66
CA ALA A 68 10.00 -2.41 9.96
C ALA A 68 9.40 -2.91 8.64
N VAL A 69 9.38 -4.23 8.46
CA VAL A 69 8.79 -4.86 7.28
C VAL A 69 7.67 -5.80 7.72
N VAL A 70 6.46 -5.54 7.23
CA VAL A 70 5.31 -6.43 7.40
C VAL A 70 4.99 -7.05 6.05
N ARG A 71 4.93 -8.38 5.96
CA ARG A 71 4.69 -9.11 4.71
C ARG A 71 3.45 -9.99 4.83
N VAL A 72 2.62 -9.98 3.79
CA VAL A 72 1.48 -10.89 3.62
C VAL A 72 1.78 -11.80 2.43
N THR A 73 1.98 -13.09 2.69
CA THR A 73 2.49 -14.05 1.70
C THR A 73 1.43 -14.72 0.83
N LYS A 74 0.14 -14.60 1.19
CA LYS A 74 -1.00 -15.17 0.45
C LYS A 74 -2.04 -14.09 0.18
N ALA A 75 -1.62 -12.98 -0.42
CA ALA A 75 -2.56 -11.94 -0.78
C ALA A 75 -3.38 -12.35 -2.00
N HIS A 76 -2.76 -12.97 -2.99
CA HIS A 76 -3.39 -13.52 -4.19
C HIS A 76 -2.88 -14.94 -4.44
N ASP A 77 -3.73 -15.81 -5.01
CA ASP A 77 -3.34 -17.20 -5.35
C ASP A 77 -2.40 -17.24 -6.57
N GLN A 78 -2.37 -16.15 -7.34
CA GLN A 78 -1.42 -15.86 -8.40
C GLN A 78 -0.69 -14.54 -8.11
N SER A 79 0.05 -13.99 -9.07
CA SER A 79 0.81 -12.75 -8.88
C SER A 79 -0.08 -11.55 -8.53
N THR A 80 0.38 -10.73 -7.58
CA THR A 80 -0.18 -9.40 -7.33
C THR A 80 0.39 -8.44 -8.38
N GLN A 81 -0.48 -7.75 -9.12
CA GLN A 81 -0.08 -6.88 -10.23
C GLN A 81 0.03 -5.42 -9.83
N SER A 82 -0.92 -4.95 -9.03
CA SER A 82 -1.04 -3.55 -8.66
C SER A 82 -1.61 -3.43 -7.27
N TYR A 83 -1.37 -2.27 -6.66
CA TYR A 83 -1.95 -1.91 -5.39
C TYR A 83 -1.88 -0.41 -5.19
N VAL A 84 -2.75 0.07 -4.30
CA VAL A 84 -2.83 1.47 -3.92
C VAL A 84 -2.96 1.55 -2.41
N TYR A 85 -2.19 2.45 -1.82
CA TYR A 85 -2.22 2.73 -0.39
C TYR A 85 -3.13 3.94 -0.15
N TYR A 86 -4.03 3.82 0.82
CA TYR A 86 -5.02 4.86 1.11
C TYR A 86 -5.13 5.13 2.62
N HIS A 87 -5.46 6.39 2.94
CA HIS A 87 -5.72 6.88 4.30
C HIS A 87 -7.20 7.27 4.41
N GLU A 88 -7.93 6.75 5.39
CA GLU A 88 -9.21 7.39 5.77
C GLU A 88 -8.93 8.67 6.55
N LEU A 89 -8.94 9.82 5.84
CA LEU A 89 -8.80 11.13 6.49
C LEU A 89 -10.06 11.38 7.31
N TYR A 90 -9.92 11.45 8.63
CA TYR A 90 -10.95 11.98 9.50
C TYR A 90 -10.96 13.51 9.33
N LEU A 91 -11.77 14.02 8.41
CA LEU A 91 -12.27 15.38 8.53
C LEU A 91 -13.28 15.36 9.68
N GLY A 92 -13.00 16.13 10.73
CA GLY A 92 -13.78 16.15 11.96
C GLY A 92 -15.28 16.07 11.71
N SER A 93 -15.94 15.11 12.39
CA SER A 93 -17.39 14.98 12.61
C SER A 93 -18.18 13.90 11.86
N LEU A 94 -17.65 13.14 10.88
CA LEU A 94 -18.47 12.14 10.18
C LEU A 94 -17.76 10.79 9.92
N SER A 95 -17.46 10.05 10.99
CA SER A 95 -17.31 8.59 10.89
C SER A 95 -18.70 7.93 10.89
N ILE A 96 -19.29 7.73 9.72
CA ILE A 96 -20.60 7.04 9.59
C ILE A 96 -20.50 5.52 9.89
N SER A 97 -19.30 4.99 10.13
CA SER A 97 -19.15 3.70 10.77
C SER A 97 -17.96 3.81 11.71
N GLY A 98 -18.11 3.42 12.97
CA GLY A 98 -17.05 3.42 14.00
C GLY A 98 -15.86 2.49 13.72
N ARG A 99 -15.39 2.43 12.47
CA ARG A 99 -14.19 1.73 12.03
C ARG A 99 -12.99 2.61 12.36
N GLY A 100 -12.39 2.33 13.50
CA GLY A 100 -11.02 2.65 13.93
C GLY A 100 -10.42 3.98 13.46
N GLU A 101 -10.36 4.95 14.38
CA GLU A 101 -9.43 6.07 14.27
C GLU A 101 -8.01 5.55 13.94
N GLY A 102 -7.41 6.03 12.84
CA GLY A 102 -6.05 5.66 12.46
C GLY A 102 -5.86 4.38 11.64
N ALA A 103 -6.93 3.70 11.24
CA ALA A 103 -6.85 2.51 10.40
C ALA A 103 -6.22 2.83 9.02
N ARG A 104 -5.30 1.97 8.59
CA ARG A 104 -4.62 2.06 7.29
C ARG A 104 -5.26 1.08 6.32
N ARG A 105 -5.48 1.52 5.07
CA ARG A 105 -6.02 0.65 4.03
C ARG A 105 -5.10 0.52 2.84
N LEU A 106 -5.13 -0.67 2.26
CA LEU A 106 -4.37 -1.03 1.07
C LEU A 106 -5.29 -1.87 0.19
N VAL A 107 -5.32 -1.58 -1.10
CA VAL A 107 -6.01 -2.45 -2.06
C VAL A 107 -4.99 -3.11 -2.94
N THR A 108 -5.14 -4.41 -3.15
CA THR A 108 -4.33 -5.20 -4.07
C THR A 108 -5.21 -5.79 -5.17
N ALA A 109 -4.63 -5.94 -6.35
CA ALA A 109 -5.24 -6.58 -7.51
C ALA A 109 -4.25 -7.57 -8.12
N GLY A 110 -4.75 -8.68 -8.65
CA GLY A 110 -3.91 -9.79 -9.09
C GLY A 110 -4.41 -10.53 -10.32
N ASN A 111 -3.58 -11.46 -10.80
CA ASN A 111 -3.90 -12.38 -11.90
C ASN A 111 -4.93 -13.45 -11.49
N ASP A 112 -5.26 -13.55 -10.21
CA ASP A 112 -6.39 -14.36 -9.72
C ASP A 112 -7.75 -13.69 -10.00
N LYS A 113 -7.77 -12.55 -10.71
CA LYS A 113 -8.96 -11.80 -11.12
C LYS A 113 -9.69 -11.13 -9.94
N LEU A 114 -9.05 -11.12 -8.77
CA LEU A 114 -9.62 -10.56 -7.56
C LEU A 114 -9.05 -9.16 -7.30
N VAL A 115 -9.89 -8.35 -6.64
CA VAL A 115 -9.47 -7.13 -5.97
C VAL A 115 -9.72 -7.32 -4.49
N LYS A 116 -8.71 -7.10 -3.65
CA LYS A 116 -8.75 -7.32 -2.21
C LYS A 116 -8.42 -6.04 -1.46
N ASN A 117 -9.29 -5.66 -0.53
CA ASN A 117 -9.07 -4.55 0.39
C ASN A 117 -8.55 -5.10 1.72
N TRP A 118 -7.48 -4.49 2.22
CA TRP A 118 -6.78 -4.86 3.43
C TRP A 118 -6.84 -3.71 4.42
N CYS A 119 -7.03 -4.04 5.68
CA CYS A 119 -7.04 -3.09 6.78
C CYS A 119 -5.96 -3.45 7.80
N GLN A 120 -5.24 -2.45 8.27
CA GLN A 120 -4.34 -2.53 9.40
C GLN A 120 -4.87 -1.57 10.46
N SER A 121 -5.32 -2.11 11.60
CA SER A 121 -5.94 -1.31 12.67
C SER A 121 -4.98 -0.30 13.28
N GLU A 122 -3.73 -0.72 13.51
CA GLU A 122 -2.69 0.08 14.13
C GLU A 122 -1.35 -0.14 13.42
N PRO A 123 -0.42 0.84 13.45
CA PRO A 123 0.91 0.66 12.89
C PRO A 123 1.61 -0.59 13.45
N GLY A 124 2.01 -1.50 12.57
CA GLY A 124 2.69 -2.75 12.97
C GLY A 124 1.76 -3.93 13.26
N ALA A 125 0.44 -3.70 13.39
CA ALA A 125 -0.54 -4.78 13.45
C ALA A 125 -0.56 -5.59 12.14
N PRO A 126 -0.94 -6.88 12.15
CA PRO A 126 -1.06 -7.64 10.93
C PRO A 126 -2.12 -7.04 10.00
N TRP A 127 -1.85 -7.02 8.69
CA TRP A 127 -2.85 -6.67 7.69
C TRP A 127 -3.90 -7.76 7.60
N GLN A 128 -5.17 -7.37 7.68
CA GLN A 128 -6.31 -8.28 7.61
C GLN A 128 -7.12 -8.02 6.34
N LEU A 129 -7.64 -9.08 5.74
CA LEU A 129 -8.53 -8.98 4.58
C LEU A 129 -9.87 -8.42 5.05
N GLU A 130 -10.20 -7.21 4.60
CA GLU A 130 -11.47 -6.55 4.91
C GLU A 130 -12.56 -6.93 3.89
N LYS A 131 -12.20 -6.98 2.60
CA LYS A 131 -13.14 -7.30 1.52
C LYS A 131 -12.43 -7.95 0.34
N GLN A 132 -13.08 -8.94 -0.25
CA GLN A 132 -12.71 -9.52 -1.53
C GLN A 132 -13.80 -9.22 -2.56
N MET A 133 -13.39 -8.81 -3.76
CA MET A 133 -14.28 -8.49 -4.87
C MET A 133 -13.91 -9.35 -6.07
N SER A 134 -14.90 -10.08 -6.59
CA SER A 134 -14.80 -10.96 -7.75
C SER A 134 -15.65 -10.42 -8.91
N CYS A 135 -15.37 -9.17 -9.31
CA CYS A 135 -16.10 -8.47 -10.36
C CYS A 135 -15.46 -8.60 -11.76
N HIS A 136 -14.26 -9.18 -11.84
CA HIS A 136 -13.53 -9.33 -13.10
C HIS A 136 -13.46 -10.80 -13.54
N THR A 137 -13.56 -11.03 -14.85
CA THR A 137 -13.45 -12.34 -15.49
C THR A 137 -12.05 -12.62 -16.05
N ASP A 138 -11.17 -11.62 -16.02
CA ASP A 138 -9.78 -11.67 -16.49
C ASP A 138 -8.85 -10.91 -15.51
N PHE A 139 -7.54 -10.96 -15.74
CA PHE A 139 -6.51 -10.39 -14.88
C PHE A 139 -6.74 -8.90 -14.61
N VAL A 140 -6.69 -8.52 -13.34
CA VAL A 140 -6.81 -7.11 -12.96
C VAL A 140 -5.43 -6.48 -13.08
N ARG A 141 -5.30 -5.49 -13.97
CA ARG A 141 -4.01 -4.86 -14.30
C ARG A 141 -3.67 -3.70 -13.38
N ASP A 142 -4.66 -2.92 -12.99
CA ASP A 142 -4.47 -1.73 -12.18
C ASP A 142 -5.62 -1.54 -11.19
N VAL A 143 -5.33 -0.85 -10.09
CA VAL A 143 -6.31 -0.44 -9.10
C VAL A 143 -5.93 0.92 -8.54
N ALA A 144 -6.90 1.83 -8.52
CA ALA A 144 -6.75 3.15 -7.94
C ALA A 144 -7.82 3.36 -6.88
N TRP A 145 -7.45 4.05 -5.80
CA TRP A 145 -8.39 4.48 -4.77
C TRP A 145 -8.68 5.95 -5.00
N ASN A 146 -9.96 6.34 -4.99
CA ASN A 146 -10.35 7.74 -5.15
C ASN A 146 -9.80 8.56 -3.96
N PRO A 147 -8.90 9.54 -4.17
CA PRO A 147 -8.31 10.31 -3.08
C PRO A 147 -9.31 11.27 -2.41
N VAL A 148 -10.49 11.46 -2.99
CA VAL A 148 -11.52 12.37 -2.49
C VAL A 148 -12.52 11.64 -1.61
N VAL A 149 -12.57 12.03 -0.34
CA VAL A 149 -13.69 11.70 0.56
C VAL A 149 -14.84 12.67 0.23
N HIS A 150 -15.55 12.47 -0.87
CA HIS A 150 -16.75 13.25 -1.12
C HIS A 150 -17.90 12.64 -0.32
N HIS A 151 -18.27 13.29 0.77
CA HIS A 151 -19.65 13.27 1.23
C HIS A 151 -20.48 14.01 0.19
N ASP A 152 -21.51 13.34 -0.32
CA ASP A 152 -22.88 13.86 -0.31
C ASP A 152 -23.81 12.66 -0.53
N THR A 153 -24.19 12.05 0.59
CA THR A 153 -25.46 11.34 0.66
C THR A 153 -26.52 12.43 0.57
N LEU A 154 -27.08 12.69 -0.62
CA LEU A 154 -28.43 13.22 -0.83
C LEU A 154 -28.64 13.44 -2.35
N THR A 155 -29.19 12.44 -3.01
CA THR A 155 -30.16 12.67 -4.10
C THR A 155 -31.17 11.52 -4.10
N ILE A 156 -32.36 11.89 -3.62
CA ILE A 156 -33.75 11.38 -3.80
C ILE A 156 -33.90 9.99 -4.44
#